data_AF-A0AAD6M680-F1
#
_entry.id   AF-A0AAD6M680-F1
#
_cell.length_a   1.000
_cell.length_b   1.000
_cell.length_c   1.000
_cell.angle_alpha   90.00
_cell.angle_beta   90.00
_cell.angle_gamma   90.00
#
_symmetry.space_group_name_H-M   'P 1'
#
loop_
_entity.id
_entity.type
_entity.pdbx_description
1 polymer ?
#
loop_
_entity_poly.entity_id
_entity_poly.type
_entity_poly.pdbx_seq_one_letter_code
_entity_poly.pdbx_strand_id
1 'polypeptide(L)' 'MSGSTIKHCFVDVITRIQYWIIHSITIHFLFIAGWLFVNIGLVYGVFGSPRSNEHYTESR' A
#
# COMPACT_ATOMS: atom_id res chain seq x y z
N MET A 1 22.70 21.76 -27.92
CA MET A 1 22.80 21.53 -26.45
C MET A 1 21.45 21.01 -25.99
N SER A 2 21.32 19.69 -25.82
CA SER A 2 20.08 19.05 -25.36
C SER A 2 19.90 19.40 -23.90
N GLY A 3 18.84 20.15 -23.56
CA GLY A 3 18.49 20.45 -22.18
C GLY A 3 18.29 19.15 -21.41
N SER A 4 19.27 18.80 -20.56
CA SER A 4 19.14 17.68 -19.63
C SER A 4 17.98 18.02 -18.71
N THR A 5 16.89 17.25 -18.82
CA THR A 5 15.70 17.45 -18.00
C THR A 5 16.14 17.48 -16.53
N ILE A 6 15.92 18.62 -15.85
CA ILE A 6 16.21 18.82 -14.43
C ILE A 6 15.16 18.04 -13.63
N LYS A 7 15.22 16.71 -13.70
CA LYS A 7 14.48 15.79 -12.84
C LYS A 7 15.53 15.07 -12.03
N HIS A 8 15.37 15.03 -10.71
CA HIS A 8 16.19 14.14 -9.90
C HIS A 8 16.04 12.73 -10.46
N CYS A 9 17.17 12.13 -10.83
CA CYS A 9 17.20 10.73 -11.20
C CYS A 9 16.68 9.93 -10.01
N PHE A 10 15.90 8.87 -10.25
CA PHE A 10 15.31 8.07 -9.18
C PHE A 10 16.37 7.58 -8.17
N VAL A 11 17.55 7.20 -8.68
CA VAL A 11 18.71 6.78 -7.88
C VAL A 11 19.16 7.86 -6.89
N ASP A 12 19.06 9.12 -7.29
CA ASP A 12 19.43 10.28 -6.47
C ASP A 12 18.33 10.65 -5.46
N VAL A 13 17.10 10.17 -5.62
CA VAL A 13 16.04 10.31 -4.61
C VAL A 13 16.19 9.23 -3.53
N ILE A 14 16.38 7.98 -3.93
CA ILE A 14 16.51 6.85 -2.98
C ILE A 14 17.81 6.85 -2.19
N THR A 15 18.85 7.57 -2.63
CA THR A 15 20.12 7.68 -1.89
C THR A 15 20.10 8.83 -0.88
N ARG A 16 19.10 9.71 -0.90
CA ARG A 16 18.98 10.83 0.06
C ARG A 16 18.47 10.34 1.41
N ILE A 17 19.15 10.73 2.48
CA ILE A 17 18.74 10.41 3.86
C ILE A 17 17.37 11.00 4.23
N GLN A 18 17.06 12.22 3.76
CA GLN A 18 15.78 12.88 4.03
C GLN A 18 14.60 12.10 3.42
N TYR A 19 14.81 11.49 2.25
CA TYR A 19 13.80 10.63 1.62
C TYR A 19 13.48 9.45 2.53
N TRP A 20 14.48 8.77 3.08
CA TRP A 20 14.30 7.63 3.98
C TRP A 20 13.70 8.00 5.34
N ILE A 21 14.05 9.16 5.92
CA ILE A 21 13.44 9.62 7.19
C ILE A 21 11.91 9.72 7.03
N ILE A 22 11.45 10.30 5.93
CA ILE A 22 10.02 10.47 5.67
C ILE A 22 9.39 9.15 5.25
N HIS A 23 10.00 8.45 4.29
CA HIS A 23 9.42 7.25 3.69
C HIS A 23 9.43 6.05 4.64
N SER A 24 10.39 5.95 5.55
CA SER A 24 10.37 4.89 6.56
C SER A 24 9.12 4.95 7.42
N ILE A 25 8.64 6.16 7.73
CA ILE A 25 7.44 6.35 8.55
C ILE A 25 6.19 6.14 7.70
N THR A 26 6.09 6.81 6.54
CA THR A 26 4.88 6.76 5.71
C THR A 26 4.64 5.37 5.09
N ILE A 27 5.69 4.67 4.64
CA ILE A 27 5.56 3.30 4.12
C ILE A 27 5.11 2.35 5.23
N HIS A 28 5.66 2.48 6.44
CA HIS A 28 5.30 1.62 7.57
C HIS A 28 3.84 1.82 7.98
N PHE A 29 3.38 3.07 8.07
CA PHE A 29 1.97 3.36 8.36
C PHE A 29 1.03 2.88 7.26
N LEU A 30 1.38 3.07 5.99
CA LEU A 30 0.57 2.58 4.87
C LEU A 30 0.44 1.06 4.89
N PHE A 31 1.54 0.37 5.18
CA PHE A 31 1.56 -1.09 5.31
C PHE A 31 0.65 -1.56 6.46
N ILE A 32 0.78 -0.96 7.65
CA ILE A 32 -0.05 -1.31 8.81
C ILE A 32 -1.53 -1.00 8.53
N ALA A 33 -1.84 0.12 7.88
CA ALA A 33 -3.22 0.47 7.52
C ALA A 33 -3.84 -0.58 6.57
N GLY A 34 -3.10 -0.99 5.53
CA GLY A 34 -3.54 -2.06 4.63
C GLY A 34 -3.69 -3.41 5.34
N TRP A 35 -2.76 -3.75 6.24
CA TRP A 35 -2.84 -4.95 7.04
C TRP A 35 -4.08 -4.98 7.94
N LEU A 36 -4.34 -3.89 8.67
CA LEU A 36 -5.52 -3.76 9.52
C LEU A 36 -6.82 -3.78 8.71
N PHE A 37 -6.84 -3.14 7.54
CA PHE A 37 -7.98 -3.13 6.64
C PHE A 37 -8.43 -4.54 6.25
N VAL A 38 -7.47 -5.46 6.00
CA VAL A 38 -7.75 -6.87 5.74
C VAL A 38 -8.14 -7.62 7.02
N ASN A 39 -7.39 -7.46 8.11
CA ASN A 39 -7.59 -8.23 9.34
C ASN A 39 -8.92 -7.93 10.05
N ILE A 40 -9.37 -6.68 10.02
CA ILE A 40 -10.68 -6.28 10.57
C ILE A 40 -11.83 -6.78 9.69
N GLY A 41 -11.54 -7.24 8.47
CA GLY A 41 -12.54 -7.71 7.51
C GLY A 41 -13.30 -6.58 6.81
N LEU A 42 -12.79 -5.35 6.89
CA LEU A 42 -13.40 -4.18 6.25
C LEU A 42 -13.37 -4.30 4.72
N VAL A 43 -12.37 -5.00 4.18
CA VAL A 43 -12.30 -5.42 2.77
C VAL A 43 -13.58 -6.13 2.32
N TYR A 44 -14.06 -7.11 3.11
CA TYR A 44 -15.23 -7.91 2.74
C TYR A 44 -16.49 -7.04 2.72
N GLY A 45 -16.60 -6.08 3.65
CA GLY A 45 -17.72 -5.13 3.70
C GLY A 45 -17.71 -4.07 2.59
N VAL A 46 -16.54 -3.56 2.20
CA VAL A 46 -16.41 -2.52 1.16
C VAL A 46 -16.54 -3.09 -0.25
N PHE A 47 -15.95 -4.25 -0.50
CA PHE A 47 -15.89 -4.84 -1.84
C PHE A 47 -16.91 -5.96 -2.06
N GLY A 48 -17.65 -6.37 -1.02
CA GLY A 48 -18.64 -7.46 -1.12
C GLY A 48 -18.02 -8.82 -1.45
N SER A 49 -16.71 -8.99 -1.24
CA SER A 49 -16.07 -10.28 -1.43
C SER A 49 -16.60 -11.24 -0.35
N PRO A 50 -17.09 -12.43 -0.72
CA PRO A 50 -17.51 -13.43 0.25
C PRO A 50 -16.30 -13.82 1.11
N ARG A 51 -16.53 -13.91 2.42
CA ARG A 51 -15.56 -14.49 3.34
C ARG A 51 -15.47 -15.99 3.10
N SER A 52 -14.40 -16.64 3.55
CA SER A 52 -14.18 -18.07 3.30
C SER A 52 -15.35 -18.98 3.75
N ASN A 53 -16.15 -18.53 4.73
CA ASN A 53 -17.31 -19.24 5.25
C ASN A 53 -18.65 -18.83 4.60
N GLU A 54 -18.62 -17.93 3.61
CA GLU A 54 -19.81 -17.40 2.91
C GLU A 54 -19.89 -17.87 1.45
N HIS A 55 -18.97 -18.73 1.01
CA HIS A 55 -18.99 -19.28 -0.35
C HIS A 55 -20.17 -20.24 -0.59
N TYR A 56 -20.61 -20.96 0.45
CA TYR A 56 -21.69 -21.93 0.37
C TYR A 56 -22.59 -21.80 1.60
N THR A 57 -23.89 -21.68 1.39
CA THR A 57 -24.89 -21.80 2.45
C THR A 57 -25.15 -23.28 2.72
N GLU A 58 -25.44 -23.66 3.96
CA GLU A 58 -25.71 -25.04 4.39
C GLU A 58 -26.76 -25.79 3.54
N SER A 59 -27.59 -25.06 2.78
CA SER A 59 -28.66 -25.57 1.92
C SER A 59 -28.38 -25.62 0.41
N ARG A 60 -27.16 -25.30 -0.08
CA ARG A 60 -26.81 -25.29 -1.51
C ARG A 60 -25.45 -25.91 -1.80
#